data_AF-A0A367IXW6-F1
#
_entry.id   AF-A0A367IXW6-F1
#
_cell.length_a   1.000
_cell.length_b   1.000
_cell.length_c   1.000
_cell.angle_alpha   90.00
_cell.angle_beta   90.00
_cell.angle_gamma   90.00
#
_symmetry.space_group_name_H-M   'P 1'
#
loop_
_entity.id
_entity.type
_entity.pdbx_description
1 polymer ?
#
loop_
_entity_poly.entity_id
_entity_poly.type
_entity_poly.pdbx_seq_one_letter_code
_entity_poly.pdbx_strand_id
1 'polypeptide(L)'
;MRFITNTEKVCLIALDYADLSTSSNDLYEFLNTQRSVRDQVKSSIANTKQAYPQFDPRLAILLVGSRSDSTTYVKTKDKAANEVGISIEMNKLPETISQEDLLAKIKQFNLDDKVHGILVQMPLPSHINEDVVLESIDYKKDVDGFHPFNIGKMCKRAGKPMFIPCTPKGIIHLIKTTGTDISGKRAVVIGRGDIVGSPVAALLTAEDATVTLCHSKTKDIERIVQEADIVVAAAGKAELVK
;
A
#
# COMPACT_ATOMS: atom_id res chain seq x y z
N MET A 1 2.24 -1.44 -11.32
CA MET A 1 3.61 -1.56 -10.78
C MET A 1 4.47 -2.34 -11.76
N ARG A 2 5.53 -1.74 -12.29
CA ARG A 2 6.51 -2.37 -13.19
C ARG A 2 7.71 -2.82 -12.36
N PHE A 3 8.06 -4.09 -12.49
CA PHE A 3 9.23 -4.69 -11.86
C PHE A 3 10.31 -4.83 -12.94
N ILE A 4 11.47 -4.22 -12.75
CA ILE A 4 12.60 -4.36 -13.66
C ILE A 4 13.80 -4.76 -12.81
N THR A 5 14.25 -6.00 -12.98
CA THR A 5 15.53 -6.47 -12.44
C THR A 5 16.57 -6.49 -13.56
N ASN A 6 17.77 -6.00 -13.27
CA ASN A 6 18.96 -6.40 -14.01
C ASN A 6 19.94 -7.00 -12.98
N THR A 7 20.87 -7.80 -13.44
CA THR A 7 21.83 -8.59 -12.64
C THR A 7 22.57 -7.84 -11.52
N GLU A 8 22.56 -6.49 -11.52
CA GLU A 8 23.19 -5.65 -10.49
C GLU A 8 22.25 -4.63 -9.82
N LYS A 9 20.99 -4.44 -10.27
CA LYS A 9 20.10 -3.36 -9.79
C LYS A 9 18.63 -3.77 -9.73
N VAL A 10 17.93 -3.34 -8.67
CA VAL A 10 16.48 -3.50 -8.52
C VAL A 10 15.78 -2.17 -8.79
N CYS A 11 14.95 -2.11 -9.85
CA CYS A 11 14.13 -0.95 -10.17
C CYS A 11 12.64 -1.27 -10.04
N LEU A 12 11.97 -0.51 -9.18
CA LEU A 12 10.55 -0.60 -8.91
C LEU A 12 9.84 0.66 -9.36
N ILE A 13 8.98 0.55 -10.38
CA ILE A 13 8.16 1.67 -10.82
C ILE A 13 6.73 1.43 -10.34
N ALA A 14 6.30 2.20 -9.34
CA ALA A 14 4.91 2.24 -8.93
C ALA A 14 4.11 3.07 -9.95
N LEU A 15 3.70 2.44 -11.05
CA LEU A 15 2.71 2.99 -11.99
C LEU A 15 1.32 2.42 -11.69
N ASP A 16 0.30 3.26 -11.88
CA ASP A 16 -1.07 2.81 -12.10
C ASP A 16 -1.12 1.85 -13.30
N TYR A 17 -2.09 0.92 -13.27
CA TYR A 17 -2.12 -0.37 -13.97
C TYR A 17 -2.08 -0.37 -15.52
N ALA A 18 -1.78 0.75 -16.19
CA ALA A 18 -2.09 0.94 -17.60
C ALA A 18 -0.99 0.58 -18.63
N ASP A 19 0.27 0.39 -18.25
CA ASP A 19 1.31 0.04 -19.24
C ASP A 19 2.38 -0.91 -18.65
N LEU A 20 2.27 -2.19 -19.00
CA LEU A 20 3.23 -3.24 -18.63
C LEU A 20 3.96 -3.77 -19.86
N SER A 21 5.17 -3.26 -20.13
CA SER A 21 6.21 -4.00 -20.84
C SER A 21 7.22 -4.54 -19.82
N THR A 22 6.89 -5.67 -19.22
CA THR A 22 7.78 -6.42 -18.30
C THR A 22 8.27 -7.68 -19.01
N SER A 23 9.47 -8.16 -18.69
CA SER A 23 9.91 -9.47 -19.16
C SER A 23 8.94 -10.53 -18.66
N SER A 24 8.72 -11.60 -19.43
CA SER A 24 7.76 -12.65 -19.05
C SER A 24 8.06 -13.23 -17.66
N ASN A 25 9.33 -13.41 -17.31
CA ASN A 25 9.76 -14.00 -16.03
C ASN A 25 9.42 -13.12 -14.82
N ASP A 26 9.66 -11.81 -14.88
CA ASP A 26 9.35 -10.89 -13.76
C ASP A 26 7.84 -10.87 -13.43
N LEU A 27 7.00 -10.93 -14.48
CA LEU A 27 5.55 -10.98 -14.32
C LEU A 27 5.09 -12.30 -13.67
N TYR A 28 5.69 -13.43 -14.06
CA TYR A 28 5.40 -14.73 -13.45
C TYR A 28 5.79 -14.75 -11.96
N GLU A 29 6.94 -14.19 -11.60
CA GLU A 29 7.41 -14.13 -10.22
C GLU A 29 6.52 -13.26 -9.34
N PHE A 30 6.09 -12.10 -9.85
CA PHE A 30 5.14 -11.22 -9.17
C PHE A 30 3.80 -11.93 -8.89
N LEU A 31 3.24 -12.63 -9.90
CA LEU A 31 1.97 -13.36 -9.74
C LEU A 31 2.10 -14.52 -8.74
N ASN A 32 3.23 -15.21 -8.73
CA ASN A 32 3.52 -16.26 -7.74
C ASN A 32 3.63 -15.70 -6.33
N THR A 33 4.28 -14.54 -6.17
CA THR A 33 4.38 -13.83 -4.89
C THR A 33 2.99 -13.47 -4.35
N GLN A 34 2.11 -12.91 -5.19
CA GLN A 34 0.74 -12.60 -4.79
C GLN A 34 -0.05 -13.83 -4.33
N ARG A 35 0.08 -14.96 -5.05
CA ARG A 35 -0.58 -16.23 -4.68
C ARG A 35 -0.06 -16.76 -3.35
N SER A 36 1.27 -16.80 -3.18
CA SER A 36 1.91 -17.26 -1.94
C SER A 36 1.44 -16.46 -0.73
N VAL A 37 1.32 -15.14 -0.84
CA VAL A 37 0.80 -14.30 0.25
C VAL A 37 -0.65 -14.64 0.58
N ARG A 38 -1.52 -14.85 -0.43
CA ARG A 38 -2.92 -15.23 -0.18
C ARG A 38 -3.03 -16.60 0.48
N ASP A 39 -2.22 -17.57 0.07
CA ASP A 39 -2.22 -18.92 0.65
C ASP A 39 -1.78 -18.90 2.12
N GLN A 40 -0.77 -18.08 2.46
CA GLN A 40 -0.34 -17.85 3.84
C GLN A 40 -1.45 -17.22 4.68
N VAL A 41 -2.11 -16.16 4.18
CA VAL A 41 -3.21 -15.49 4.88
C VAL A 41 -4.38 -16.46 5.09
N LYS A 42 -4.77 -17.20 4.06
CA LYS A 42 -5.84 -18.20 4.11
C LYS A 42 -5.54 -19.28 5.16
N SER A 43 -4.31 -19.79 5.17
CA SER A 43 -3.86 -20.78 6.15
C SER A 43 -3.89 -20.21 7.57
N SER A 44 -3.42 -18.97 7.75
CA SER A 44 -3.47 -18.29 9.05
C SER A 44 -4.90 -18.11 9.55
N ILE A 45 -5.83 -17.69 8.69
CA ILE A 45 -7.25 -17.50 9.07
C ILE A 45 -7.88 -18.86 9.42
N ALA A 46 -7.59 -19.91 8.64
CA ALA A 46 -8.08 -21.25 8.93
C ALA A 46 -7.59 -21.77 10.29
N ASN A 47 -6.30 -21.58 10.59
CA ASN A 47 -5.72 -21.97 11.87
C ASN A 47 -6.32 -21.18 13.05
N THR A 48 -6.50 -19.87 12.90
CA THR A 48 -7.15 -19.05 13.95
C THR A 48 -8.60 -19.48 14.16
N LYS A 49 -9.34 -19.81 13.10
CA LYS A 49 -10.72 -20.31 13.19
C LYS A 49 -10.81 -21.66 13.93
N GLN A 50 -9.79 -22.52 13.85
CA GLN A 50 -9.77 -23.77 14.63
C GLN A 50 -9.70 -23.50 16.14
N ALA A 51 -8.91 -22.51 16.57
CA ALA A 51 -8.80 -22.14 17.97
C ALA A 51 -9.98 -21.26 18.45
N TYR A 52 -10.53 -20.44 17.56
CA TYR A 52 -11.60 -19.49 17.83
C TYR A 52 -12.68 -19.59 16.75
N PRO A 53 -13.67 -20.49 16.90
CA PRO A 53 -14.69 -20.74 15.87
C PRO A 53 -15.51 -19.51 15.45
N GLN A 54 -15.63 -18.52 16.34
CA GLN A 54 -16.31 -17.24 16.11
C GLN A 54 -15.45 -16.18 15.40
N PHE A 55 -14.19 -16.48 15.08
CA PHE A 55 -13.28 -15.54 14.42
C PHE A 55 -13.72 -15.31 12.96
N ASP A 56 -14.35 -14.16 12.71
CA ASP A 56 -14.78 -13.69 11.39
C ASP A 56 -14.09 -12.36 11.07
N PRO A 57 -12.88 -12.38 10.46
CA PRO A 57 -12.19 -11.15 10.11
C PRO A 57 -13.01 -10.39 9.07
N ARG A 58 -13.23 -9.09 9.32
CA ARG A 58 -14.13 -8.25 8.53
C ARG A 58 -13.48 -6.92 8.17
N LEU A 59 -13.57 -6.57 6.90
CA LEU A 59 -13.10 -5.31 6.34
C LEU A 59 -14.28 -4.51 5.80
N ALA A 60 -14.49 -3.31 6.33
CA ALA A 60 -15.43 -2.35 5.77
C ALA A 60 -14.74 -1.54 4.67
N ILE A 61 -15.36 -1.46 3.49
CA ILE A 61 -14.86 -0.68 2.36
C ILE A 61 -15.86 0.43 2.05
N LEU A 62 -15.41 1.67 2.10
CA LEU A 62 -16.16 2.87 1.73
C LEU A 62 -15.75 3.31 0.32
N LEU A 63 -16.68 3.25 -0.62
CA LEU A 63 -16.50 3.71 -2.00
C LEU A 63 -17.42 4.89 -2.26
N VAL A 64 -16.86 6.09 -2.42
CA VAL A 64 -17.60 7.31 -2.73
C VAL A 64 -17.62 7.56 -4.23
N GLY A 65 -18.81 7.72 -4.81
CA GLY A 65 -19.00 7.91 -6.24
C GLY A 65 -18.93 6.61 -7.04
N SER A 66 -18.72 6.74 -8.36
CA SER A 66 -18.88 5.63 -9.32
C SER A 66 -17.76 5.52 -10.34
N ARG A 67 -16.58 6.09 -10.06
CA ARG A 67 -15.43 6.00 -10.95
C ARG A 67 -15.10 4.53 -11.28
N SER A 68 -14.88 4.26 -12.57
CA SER A 68 -14.73 2.90 -13.10
C SER A 68 -13.45 2.22 -12.65
N ASP A 69 -12.35 2.97 -12.54
CA ASP A 69 -11.07 2.53 -11.99
C ASP A 69 -11.22 2.06 -10.53
N SER A 70 -11.82 2.90 -9.69
CA SER A 70 -12.05 2.67 -8.27
C SER A 70 -12.97 1.48 -8.05
N THR A 71 -14.01 1.35 -8.87
CA THR A 71 -14.92 0.19 -8.84
C THR A 71 -14.19 -1.12 -9.16
N THR A 72 -13.27 -1.11 -10.12
CA THR A 72 -12.50 -2.29 -10.52
C THR A 72 -11.50 -2.69 -9.43
N TYR A 73 -10.81 -1.71 -8.84
CA TYR A 73 -9.92 -1.95 -7.70
C TYR A 73 -10.66 -2.56 -6.51
N VAL A 74 -11.81 -2.01 -6.16
CA VAL A 74 -12.63 -2.50 -5.04
C VAL A 74 -13.15 -3.92 -5.29
N LYS A 75 -13.59 -4.24 -6.51
CA LYS A 75 -13.98 -5.62 -6.88
C LYS A 75 -12.82 -6.60 -6.74
N THR A 76 -11.61 -6.18 -7.10
CA THR A 76 -10.41 -7.02 -6.97
C THR A 76 -10.06 -7.26 -5.50
N LYS A 77 -10.15 -6.24 -4.65
CA LYS A 77 -9.98 -6.36 -3.19
C LYS A 77 -11.03 -7.29 -2.59
N ASP A 78 -12.29 -7.14 -2.99
CA ASP A 78 -13.40 -7.97 -2.53
C ASP A 78 -13.18 -9.44 -2.89
N LYS A 79 -12.84 -9.74 -4.14
CA LYS A 79 -12.50 -11.10 -4.57
C LYS A 79 -11.35 -11.68 -3.76
N ALA A 80 -10.25 -10.94 -3.59
CA ALA A 80 -9.08 -11.42 -2.85
C ALA A 80 -9.38 -11.67 -1.37
N ALA A 81 -10.21 -10.83 -0.74
CA ALA A 81 -10.64 -11.01 0.65
C ALA A 81 -11.49 -12.28 0.82
N ASN A 82 -12.47 -12.48 -0.06
CA ASN A 82 -13.30 -13.68 -0.04
C ASN A 82 -12.48 -14.96 -0.28
N GLU A 83 -11.49 -14.93 -1.19
CA GLU A 83 -10.58 -16.07 -1.47
C GLU A 83 -9.83 -16.57 -0.23
N VAL A 84 -9.48 -15.65 0.70
CA VAL A 84 -8.74 -15.97 1.93
C VAL A 84 -9.64 -16.09 3.17
N GLY A 85 -10.95 -15.86 3.03
CA GLY A 85 -11.92 -16.00 4.12
C GLY A 85 -12.10 -14.77 5.00
N ILE A 86 -11.88 -13.57 4.45
CA ILE A 86 -12.19 -12.27 5.06
C ILE A 86 -13.54 -11.78 4.52
N SER A 87 -14.45 -11.43 5.43
CA SER A 87 -15.76 -10.88 5.11
C SER A 87 -15.64 -9.40 4.71
N ILE A 88 -16.28 -8.99 3.62
CA ILE A 88 -16.30 -7.59 3.16
C ILE A 88 -17.65 -6.96 3.45
N GLU A 89 -17.63 -5.78 4.06
CA GLU A 89 -18.79 -4.90 4.17
C GLU A 89 -18.66 -3.73 3.19
N MET A 90 -19.26 -3.89 2.01
CA MET A 90 -19.19 -2.91 0.93
C MET A 90 -20.19 -1.77 1.14
N ASN A 91 -19.70 -0.54 1.24
CA ASN A 91 -20.51 0.66 1.42
C ASN A 91 -20.30 1.61 0.24
N LYS A 92 -21.21 1.55 -0.73
CA LYS A 92 -21.24 2.46 -1.87
C LYS A 92 -22.03 3.71 -1.52
N LEU A 93 -21.37 4.86 -1.58
CA LEU A 93 -21.90 6.15 -1.17
C LEU A 93 -22.00 7.06 -2.39
N PRO A 94 -23.02 7.93 -2.48
CA PRO A 94 -23.14 8.85 -3.60
C PRO A 94 -21.96 9.81 -3.64
N GLU A 95 -21.57 10.24 -4.83
CA GLU A 95 -20.51 11.26 -5.01
C GLU A 95 -20.85 12.54 -4.24
N THR A 96 -22.13 12.87 -4.13
CA THR A 96 -22.65 14.06 -3.44
C THR A 96 -22.68 13.94 -1.91
N ILE A 97 -22.18 12.85 -1.31
CA ILE A 97 -22.15 12.71 0.14
C ILE A 97 -21.39 13.87 0.78
N SER A 98 -21.88 14.38 1.90
CA SER A 98 -21.17 15.39 2.67
C SER A 98 -19.97 14.77 3.41
N GLN A 99 -18.96 15.58 3.71
CA GLN A 99 -17.84 15.12 4.53
C GLN A 99 -18.33 14.69 5.92
N GLU A 100 -19.30 15.39 6.51
CA GLU A 100 -19.87 15.05 7.82
C GLU A 100 -20.50 13.66 7.83
N ASP A 101 -21.30 13.32 6.82
CA ASP A 101 -21.94 12.01 6.70
C ASP A 101 -20.92 10.89 6.50
N LEU A 102 -19.86 11.14 5.72
CA LEU A 102 -18.78 10.18 5.54
C LEU A 102 -18.02 9.93 6.86
N LEU A 103 -17.70 10.99 7.60
CA LEU A 103 -17.05 10.89 8.91
C LEU A 103 -17.94 10.18 9.94
N ALA A 104 -19.26 10.44 9.92
CA ALA A 104 -20.21 9.73 10.76
C ALA A 104 -20.22 8.23 10.47
N LYS A 105 -20.14 7.84 9.20
CA LYS A 105 -20.06 6.43 8.79
C LYS A 105 -18.75 5.77 9.24
N ILE A 106 -17.62 6.47 9.11
CA ILE A 106 -16.32 5.97 9.61
C ILE A 106 -16.36 5.80 11.12
N LYS A 107 -16.94 6.76 11.84
CA LYS A 107 -17.13 6.67 13.31
C LYS A 107 -17.95 5.44 13.71
N GLN A 108 -19.00 5.10 12.96
CA GLN A 108 -19.76 3.86 13.22
C GLN A 108 -18.85 2.63 13.12
N PHE A 109 -18.02 2.54 12.07
CA PHE A 109 -17.10 1.41 11.91
C PHE A 109 -15.95 1.39 12.92
N ASN A 110 -15.46 2.55 13.36
CA ASN A 110 -14.48 2.61 14.44
C ASN A 110 -15.03 1.99 15.72
N LEU A 111 -16.31 2.20 16.03
CA LEU A 111 -16.97 1.70 17.24
C LEU A 111 -17.54 0.28 17.11
N ASP A 112 -17.63 -0.28 15.90
CA ASP A 112 -18.15 -1.64 15.70
C ASP A 112 -17.07 -2.70 15.90
N ASP A 113 -17.15 -3.45 17.01
CA ASP A 113 -16.21 -4.54 17.33
C ASP A 113 -16.24 -5.70 16.31
N LYS A 114 -17.25 -5.78 15.44
CA LYS A 114 -17.29 -6.75 14.33
C LYS A 114 -16.43 -6.31 13.15
N VAL A 115 -16.11 -5.02 13.03
CA VAL A 115 -15.27 -4.47 11.95
C VAL A 115 -13.83 -4.39 12.45
N HIS A 116 -12.94 -5.10 11.78
CA HIS A 116 -11.53 -5.22 12.16
C HIS A 116 -10.61 -4.32 11.33
N GLY A 117 -11.09 -3.91 10.15
CA GLY A 117 -10.38 -3.00 9.26
C GLY A 117 -11.34 -2.09 8.52
N ILE A 118 -10.88 -0.88 8.20
CA ILE A 118 -11.60 0.14 7.44
C ILE A 118 -10.71 0.58 6.30
N LEU A 119 -11.29 0.63 5.10
CA LEU A 119 -10.65 1.13 3.90
C LEU A 119 -11.56 2.16 3.24
N VAL A 120 -11.05 3.36 3.01
CA VAL A 120 -11.70 4.38 2.17
C VAL A 120 -11.02 4.35 0.81
N GLN A 121 -11.78 4.06 -0.25
CA GLN A 121 -11.21 3.98 -1.59
C GLN A 121 -10.97 5.39 -2.14
N MET A 122 -9.71 5.65 -2.47
CA MET A 122 -9.23 6.91 -3.03
C MET A 122 -9.22 6.88 -4.58
N PRO A 123 -9.24 8.04 -5.26
CA PRO A 123 -9.39 9.39 -4.68
C PRO A 123 -10.85 9.70 -4.31
N LEU A 124 -11.03 10.62 -3.37
CA LEU A 124 -12.35 11.13 -2.99
C LEU A 124 -12.76 12.31 -3.90
N PRO A 125 -14.06 12.65 -3.96
CA PRO A 125 -14.52 13.85 -4.62
C PRO A 125 -13.86 15.12 -4.05
N SER A 126 -13.65 16.14 -4.90
CA SER A 126 -12.86 17.32 -4.56
C SER A 126 -13.43 18.19 -3.43
N HIS A 127 -14.71 18.02 -3.07
CA HIS A 127 -15.33 18.72 -1.94
C HIS A 127 -15.09 18.04 -0.59
N ILE A 128 -14.44 16.88 -0.57
CA ILE A 128 -14.08 16.14 0.64
C ILE A 128 -12.59 16.25 0.87
N ASN A 129 -12.19 16.61 2.09
CA ASN A 129 -10.79 16.62 2.49
C ASN A 129 -10.32 15.20 2.82
N GLU A 130 -9.42 14.68 1.98
CA GLU A 130 -8.88 13.31 2.12
C GLU A 130 -8.12 13.11 3.43
N ASP A 131 -7.30 14.07 3.86
CA ASP A 131 -6.51 13.97 5.08
C ASP A 131 -7.42 13.86 6.31
N VAL A 132 -8.47 14.68 6.40
CA VAL A 132 -9.45 14.62 7.49
C VAL A 132 -10.15 13.25 7.53
N VAL A 133 -10.44 12.67 6.37
CA VAL A 133 -11.06 11.35 6.28
C VAL A 133 -10.10 10.26 6.74
N LEU A 134 -8.85 10.26 6.26
CA LEU A 134 -7.84 9.27 6.65
C LEU A 134 -7.50 9.34 8.14
N GLU A 135 -7.38 10.55 8.70
CA GLU A 135 -7.13 10.76 10.13
C GLU A 135 -8.32 10.38 11.02
N SER A 136 -9.54 10.29 10.47
CA SER A 136 -10.72 9.88 11.23
C SER A 136 -10.82 8.37 11.46
N ILE A 137 -10.06 7.56 10.72
CA ILE A 137 -10.03 6.11 10.88
C ILE A 137 -9.20 5.76 12.13
N ASP A 138 -9.72 4.95 13.04
CA ASP A 138 -8.94 4.50 14.20
C ASP A 138 -7.67 3.80 13.69
N TYR A 139 -6.50 4.23 14.18
CA TYR A 139 -5.21 3.65 13.79
C TYR A 139 -5.14 2.12 13.96
N LYS A 140 -5.97 1.54 14.84
CA LYS A 140 -6.11 0.08 15.05
C LYS A 140 -6.95 -0.62 14.00
N LYS A 141 -7.68 0.11 13.16
CA LYS A 141 -8.48 -0.39 12.03
C LYS A 141 -8.02 0.16 10.67
N ASP A 142 -7.03 1.05 10.65
CA ASP A 142 -6.43 1.63 9.45
C ASP A 142 -5.57 0.62 8.67
N VAL A 143 -6.21 -0.32 7.95
CA VAL A 143 -5.51 -1.40 7.24
C VAL A 143 -4.66 -0.92 6.06
N ASP A 144 -4.96 0.28 5.55
CA ASP A 144 -4.14 0.93 4.52
C ASP A 144 -2.93 1.67 5.12
N GLY A 145 -2.89 1.91 6.43
CA GLY A 145 -1.71 2.38 7.16
C GLY A 145 -1.42 3.89 7.01
N PHE A 146 -2.41 4.70 6.65
CA PHE A 146 -2.22 6.13 6.37
C PHE A 146 -2.45 7.03 7.58
N HIS A 147 -2.99 6.51 8.69
CA HIS A 147 -3.21 7.29 9.89
C HIS A 147 -1.86 7.80 10.44
N PRO A 148 -1.72 9.10 10.79
CA PRO A 148 -0.45 9.68 11.24
C PRO A 148 0.22 8.96 12.40
N PHE A 149 -0.56 8.35 13.30
CA PHE A 149 -0.03 7.49 14.36
C PHE A 149 0.74 6.27 13.83
N ASN A 150 0.19 5.57 12.82
CA ASN A 150 0.85 4.43 12.19
C ASN A 150 2.12 4.87 11.45
N ILE A 151 2.02 5.94 10.65
CA ILE A 151 3.18 6.52 9.96
C ILE A 151 4.28 6.96 10.94
N GLY A 152 3.91 7.69 12.01
CA GLY A 152 4.84 8.15 13.02
C GLY A 152 5.51 7.00 13.77
N LYS A 153 4.77 5.92 14.09
CA LYS A 153 5.34 4.70 14.68
C LYS A 153 6.25 3.97 13.70
N MET A 154 5.90 3.90 12.43
CA MET A 154 6.73 3.29 11.38
C MET A 154 8.09 4.00 11.26
N CYS A 155 8.12 5.34 11.33
CA CYS A 155 9.36 6.11 11.21
C CYS A 155 10.25 6.07 12.46
N LYS A 156 9.76 5.58 13.61
CA LYS A 156 10.58 5.44 14.82
C LYS A 156 11.36 4.14 14.77
N ARG A 157 12.68 4.19 15.02
CA ARG A 157 13.54 2.99 15.08
C ARG A 157 13.01 1.89 16.02
N ALA A 158 12.50 2.28 17.19
CA ALA A 158 11.87 1.36 18.16
C ALA A 158 10.34 1.33 18.07
N GLY A 159 9.77 1.94 17.03
CA GLY A 159 8.34 2.02 16.83
C GLY A 159 7.78 0.72 16.28
N LYS A 160 6.52 0.46 16.65
CA LYS A 160 5.76 -0.72 16.23
C LYS A 160 4.40 -0.20 15.77
N PRO A 161 4.24 0.16 14.49
CA PRO A 161 2.96 0.59 13.97
C PRO A 161 1.98 -0.60 13.95
N MET A 162 0.68 -0.33 14.03
CA MET A 162 -0.31 -1.40 13.85
C MET A 162 -0.36 -1.83 12.38
N PHE A 163 -0.35 -0.86 11.49
CA PHE A 163 -0.33 -1.08 10.05
C PHE A 163 0.77 -0.29 9.37
N ILE A 164 1.22 -0.82 8.24
CA ILE A 164 2.21 -0.20 7.36
C ILE A 164 1.50 0.02 6.03
N PRO A 165 1.67 1.19 5.39
CA PRO A 165 1.19 1.47 4.04
C PRO A 165 1.31 0.29 3.08
N CYS A 166 0.19 -0.10 2.48
CA CYS A 166 0.09 -1.35 1.71
C CYS A 166 1.04 -1.39 0.50
N THR A 167 1.11 -0.29 -0.27
CA THR A 167 2.03 -0.18 -1.42
C THR A 167 3.51 -0.19 -0.98
N PRO A 168 3.94 0.63 -0.01
CA PRO A 168 5.29 0.56 0.55
C PRO A 168 5.68 -0.82 1.10
N LYS A 169 4.78 -1.48 1.84
CA LYS A 169 4.98 -2.84 2.35
C LYS A 169 5.17 -3.84 1.22
N GLY A 170 4.36 -3.74 0.16
CA GLY A 170 4.48 -4.54 -1.05
C GLY A 170 5.82 -4.34 -1.76
N ILE A 171 6.28 -3.08 -1.87
CA ILE A 171 7.59 -2.73 -2.43
C ILE A 171 8.73 -3.42 -1.69
N ILE A 172 8.78 -3.32 -0.35
CA ILE A 172 9.82 -3.98 0.45
C ILE A 172 9.75 -5.50 0.28
N HIS A 173 8.55 -6.07 0.30
CA HIS A 173 8.37 -7.51 0.10
C HIS A 173 8.92 -7.96 -1.26
N LEU A 174 8.62 -7.24 -2.34
CA LEU A 174 9.10 -7.57 -3.68
C LEU A 174 10.61 -7.40 -3.84
N ILE A 175 11.24 -6.44 -3.17
CA ILE A 175 12.71 -6.35 -3.15
C ILE A 175 13.27 -7.62 -2.51
N LYS A 176 12.73 -8.03 -1.35
CA LYS A 176 13.20 -9.22 -0.62
C LYS A 176 13.03 -10.52 -1.41
N THR A 177 12.00 -10.64 -2.24
CA THR A 177 11.81 -11.86 -3.06
C THR A 177 12.89 -12.03 -4.13
N THR A 178 13.56 -10.96 -4.57
CA THR A 178 14.70 -11.06 -5.50
C THR A 178 15.95 -11.70 -4.92
N GLY A 179 16.01 -11.88 -3.59
CA GLY A 179 17.23 -12.24 -2.89
C GLY A 179 18.23 -11.08 -2.69
N THR A 180 17.88 -9.86 -3.10
CA THR A 180 18.70 -8.66 -2.84
C THR A 180 18.67 -8.31 -1.36
N ASP A 181 19.84 -8.28 -0.73
CA ASP A 181 20.00 -7.70 0.61
C ASP A 181 19.88 -6.18 0.55
N ILE A 182 19.00 -5.62 1.38
CA ILE A 182 18.74 -4.17 1.47
C ILE A 182 19.78 -3.50 2.37
N SER A 183 20.33 -4.23 3.34
CA SER A 183 21.24 -3.67 4.34
C SER A 183 22.51 -3.09 3.72
N GLY A 184 22.85 -1.85 4.07
CA GLY A 184 24.04 -1.17 3.57
C GLY A 184 23.97 -0.69 2.11
N LYS A 185 22.88 -0.98 1.38
CA LYS A 185 22.69 -0.56 -0.01
C LYS A 185 22.32 0.91 -0.13
N ARG A 186 22.67 1.51 -1.27
CA ARG A 186 22.22 2.85 -1.67
C ARG A 186 20.86 2.74 -2.35
N ALA A 187 19.82 3.20 -1.68
CA ALA A 187 18.48 3.23 -2.23
C ALA A 187 18.08 4.66 -2.63
N VAL A 188 17.53 4.82 -3.83
CA VAL A 188 16.98 6.09 -4.32
C VAL A 188 15.48 5.96 -4.47
N VAL A 189 14.74 6.84 -3.81
CA VAL A 189 13.28 6.94 -3.94
C VAL A 189 12.94 8.22 -4.68
N ILE A 190 12.22 8.13 -5.80
CA ILE A 190 11.82 9.28 -6.62
C ILE A 190 10.33 9.53 -6.41
N GLY A 191 10.01 10.67 -5.79
CA GLY A 191 8.66 10.99 -5.35
C GLY A 191 8.56 10.90 -3.83
N ARG A 192 7.87 11.87 -3.23
CA ARG A 192 7.80 12.07 -1.77
C ARG A 192 6.36 12.25 -1.26
N GLY A 193 5.40 11.67 -1.97
CA GLY A 193 4.00 11.68 -1.53
C GLY A 193 3.85 10.91 -0.22
N ASP A 194 2.86 11.30 0.58
CA ASP A 194 2.68 10.81 1.95
C ASP A 194 2.23 9.34 2.02
N ILE A 195 1.64 8.83 0.93
CA ILE A 195 1.10 7.47 0.85
C ILE A 195 2.14 6.44 0.33
N VAL A 196 3.10 6.86 -0.51
CA VAL A 196 4.05 5.94 -1.15
C VAL A 196 5.50 6.34 -0.95
N GLY A 197 5.92 7.47 -1.54
CA GLY A 197 7.34 7.84 -1.62
C GLY A 197 8.01 7.99 -0.26
N SER A 198 7.45 8.84 0.60
CA SER A 198 8.00 9.07 1.95
C SER A 198 7.95 7.82 2.83
N PRO A 199 6.84 7.05 2.86
CA PRO A 199 6.81 5.77 3.56
C PRO A 199 7.84 4.73 3.07
N VAL A 200 8.04 4.56 1.76
CA VAL A 200 9.03 3.63 1.23
C VAL A 200 10.44 4.02 1.67
N ALA A 201 10.76 5.31 1.64
CA ALA A 201 12.06 5.80 2.10
C ALA A 201 12.31 5.46 3.58
N ALA A 202 11.29 5.62 4.43
CA ALA A 202 11.36 5.26 5.84
C ALA A 202 11.54 3.74 6.03
N LEU A 203 10.82 2.91 5.28
CA LEU A 203 10.95 1.45 5.38
C LEU A 203 12.32 0.95 4.89
N LEU A 204 12.85 1.50 3.78
CA LEU A 204 14.20 1.17 3.32
C LEU A 204 15.26 1.56 4.37
N THR A 205 15.08 2.70 5.02
CA THR A 205 15.96 3.13 6.12
C THR A 205 15.89 2.17 7.30
N ALA A 206 14.70 1.65 7.62
CA ALA A 206 14.50 0.66 8.68
C ALA A 206 15.12 -0.72 8.35
N GLU A 207 15.36 -1.00 7.07
CA GLU A 207 16.09 -2.17 6.56
C GLU A 207 17.60 -1.85 6.37
N ASP A 208 18.10 -0.81 7.05
CA ASP A 208 19.51 -0.38 7.07
C ASP A 208 20.09 0.10 5.72
N ALA A 209 19.24 0.51 4.76
CA ALA A 209 19.70 1.16 3.53
C ALA A 209 20.13 2.62 3.78
N THR A 210 21.11 3.10 3.01
CA THR A 210 21.37 4.54 2.84
C THR A 210 20.41 5.10 1.80
N VAL A 211 19.43 5.90 2.24
CA VAL A 211 18.33 6.34 1.38
C VAL A 211 18.49 7.79 0.92
N THR A 212 18.35 8.02 -0.39
CA THR A 212 18.23 9.36 -1.00
C THR A 212 16.81 9.56 -1.53
N LEU A 213 16.10 10.57 -1.01
CA LEU A 213 14.75 10.92 -1.44
C LEU A 213 14.78 12.07 -2.47
N CYS A 214 14.41 11.77 -3.70
CA CYS A 214 14.36 12.70 -4.82
C CYS A 214 12.95 13.25 -5.06
N HIS A 215 12.85 14.46 -5.62
CA HIS A 215 11.59 15.10 -6.00
C HIS A 215 11.80 16.04 -7.20
N SER A 216 10.74 16.71 -7.64
CA SER A 216 10.74 17.58 -8.83
C SER A 216 11.72 18.76 -8.81
N LYS A 217 12.36 19.04 -7.67
CA LYS A 217 13.35 20.12 -7.51
C LYS A 217 14.76 19.58 -7.26
N THR A 218 14.94 18.27 -7.27
CA THR A 218 16.26 17.63 -7.16
C THR A 218 17.06 17.96 -8.41
N LYS A 219 18.27 18.47 -8.23
CA LYS A 219 19.23 18.70 -9.32
C LYS A 219 20.03 17.41 -9.57
N ASP A 220 20.47 17.22 -10.81
CA ASP A 220 21.32 16.09 -11.22
C ASP A 220 20.76 14.71 -10.83
N ILE A 221 19.45 14.53 -11.02
CA ILE A 221 18.75 13.31 -10.60
C ILE A 221 19.29 12.07 -11.32
N GLU A 222 19.73 12.21 -12.57
CA GLU A 222 20.32 11.15 -13.37
C GLU A 222 21.57 10.57 -12.69
N ARG A 223 22.46 11.44 -12.20
CA ARG A 223 23.66 11.03 -11.47
C ARG A 223 23.30 10.30 -10.18
N ILE A 224 22.33 10.83 -9.42
CA ILE A 224 21.87 10.22 -8.17
C ILE A 224 21.31 8.81 -8.42
N VAL A 225 20.50 8.64 -9.46
CA VAL A 225 19.92 7.35 -9.83
C VAL A 225 20.99 6.36 -10.33
N GLN A 226 22.02 6.83 -11.03
CA GLN A 226 23.13 5.97 -11.47
C GLN A 226 23.93 5.35 -10.32
N GLU A 227 24.03 6.03 -9.18
CA GLU A 227 24.75 5.57 -7.98
C GLU A 227 23.93 4.61 -7.10
N ALA A 228 22.66 4.36 -7.45
CA ALA A 228 21.75 3.54 -6.66
C ALA A 228 21.90 2.04 -6.97
N ASP A 229 21.87 1.23 -5.92
CA ASP A 229 21.68 -0.22 -5.98
C ASP A 229 20.17 -0.56 -6.12
N ILE A 230 19.32 0.24 -5.46
CA ILE A 230 17.86 0.08 -5.43
C ILE A 230 17.22 1.39 -5.87
N VAL A 231 16.32 1.35 -6.85
CA VAL A 231 15.54 2.52 -7.30
C VAL A 231 14.06 2.25 -7.12
N VAL A 232 13.36 3.15 -6.43
CA VAL A 232 11.90 3.15 -6.34
C VAL A 232 11.35 4.42 -6.95
N ALA A 233 10.63 4.32 -8.06
CA ALA A 233 9.95 5.42 -8.71
C ALA A 233 8.47 5.46 -8.29
N ALA A 234 8.11 6.45 -7.49
CA ALA A 234 6.79 6.73 -6.92
C ALA A 234 6.34 8.18 -7.23
N ALA A 235 6.57 8.63 -8.46
CA ALA A 235 6.36 10.01 -8.88
C ALA A 235 5.05 10.27 -9.65
N GLY A 236 4.23 9.23 -9.89
CA GLY A 236 2.95 9.38 -10.60
C GLY A 236 3.07 9.84 -12.06
N LYS A 237 4.26 9.73 -12.66
CA LYS A 237 4.53 10.12 -14.04
C LYS A 237 5.07 8.94 -14.82
N ALA A 238 4.34 8.53 -15.85
CA ALA A 238 4.76 7.47 -16.76
C ALA A 238 6.12 7.81 -17.40
N GLU A 239 6.96 6.78 -17.54
CA GLU A 239 8.28 6.85 -18.17
C GLU A 239 9.25 7.93 -17.65
N LEU A 240 9.07 8.39 -16.40
CA LEU A 240 10.00 9.34 -15.79
C LEU A 240 11.41 8.76 -15.64
N VAL A 241 11.50 7.46 -15.36
CA VAL A 241 12.75 6.70 -15.28
C VAL A 241 12.73 5.68 -16.42
N LYS A 242 13.80 5.68 -17.24
CA LYS A 242 13.96 4.84 -18.42
C LYS A 242 15.16 3.91 -18.24
#